data_AF-A0A0C1CSQ1-F1
#
_entry.id   AF-A0A0C1CSQ1-F1
#
_cell.length_a   1.000
_cell.length_b   1.000
_cell.length_c   1.000
_cell.angle_alpha   90.00
_cell.angle_beta   90.00
_cell.angle_gamma   90.00
#
_symmetry.space_group_name_H-M   'P 1'
#
loop_
_entity.id
_entity.type
_entity.pdbx_description
1 polymer ?
#
loop_
_entity_poly.entity_id
_entity_poly.type
_entity_poly.pdbx_seq_one_letter_code
_entity_poly.pdbx_strand_id
1 'polypeptide(L)'
;MPIIRRIFVLFCLVRFCLSFSQEIKKQESTTVFIDLKDKSIASYSINKAVTKAQFNFYYKGYETKQARDKGLKKFRNDPENSLNEPSFTYTLYSSSCFSSNPKPPEKIYTLKGVDYITLEKFRENNLQSSSRVYILHKLKNGTYLKWETSMIDFN
;
A
#
# COMPACT_ATOMS: atom_id res chain seq x y z
N MET A 1 50.66 -26.64 -14.36
CA MET A 1 49.69 -26.50 -13.25
C MET A 1 49.26 -25.06 -12.85
N PRO A 2 49.74 -23.93 -13.41
CA PRO A 2 49.26 -22.59 -12.99
C PRO A 2 47.94 -22.17 -13.65
N ILE A 3 47.62 -22.70 -14.83
CA ILE A 3 46.43 -22.31 -15.62
C ILE A 3 45.14 -22.79 -14.97
N ILE A 4 45.08 -24.06 -14.54
CA ILE A 4 43.91 -24.64 -13.87
C ILE A 4 43.59 -23.87 -12.57
N ARG A 5 44.62 -23.50 -11.80
CA ARG A 5 44.48 -22.68 -10.59
C ARG A 5 43.93 -21.28 -10.90
N ARG A 6 44.36 -20.65 -11.99
CA ARG A 6 43.84 -19.34 -12.45
C ARG A 6 42.38 -19.43 -12.87
N ILE A 7 41.98 -20.49 -13.60
CA ILE A 7 40.59 -20.73 -14.01
C ILE A 7 39.70 -20.93 -12.78
N PHE A 8 40.16 -21.70 -11.79
CA PHE A 8 39.41 -21.94 -10.56
C PHE A 8 39.17 -20.65 -9.77
N VAL A 9 40.19 -19.80 -9.64
CA VAL A 9 40.08 -18.49 -8.97
C VAL A 9 39.09 -17.58 -9.70
N LEU A 10 39.12 -17.57 -11.04
CA LEU A 10 38.18 -16.79 -11.84
C LEU A 10 36.74 -17.26 -11.66
N PHE A 11 36.52 -18.58 -11.59
CA PHE A 11 35.21 -19.16 -11.33
C PHE A 11 34.67 -18.79 -9.93
N CYS A 12 35.52 -18.82 -8.90
CA CYS A 12 35.16 -18.37 -7.56
C CYS A 12 34.82 -16.88 -7.51
N LEU A 13 35.58 -16.02 -8.19
CA LEU A 13 35.32 -14.58 -8.29
C LEU A 13 33.98 -14.30 -8.97
N VAL A 14 33.69 -14.95 -10.10
CA VAL A 14 32.41 -14.79 -10.80
C VAL A 14 31.24 -15.23 -9.92
N ARG A 15 31.35 -16.35 -9.21
CA ARG A 15 30.32 -16.80 -8.27
C ARG A 15 30.10 -15.82 -7.12
N PHE A 16 31.16 -15.27 -6.56
CA PHE A 16 31.07 -14.26 -5.49
C PHE A 16 30.39 -12.98 -5.98
N CYS A 17 30.79 -12.45 -7.15
CA CYS A 17 30.16 -11.26 -7.73
C CYS A 17 28.67 -11.47 -8.06
N LEU A 18 28.30 -12.66 -8.56
CA LEU A 18 26.89 -12.99 -8.82
C LEU A 18 26.06 -13.12 -7.54
N SER A 19 26.64 -13.60 -6.43
CA SER A 19 25.97 -13.65 -5.13
C SER A 19 25.69 -12.25 -4.54
N PHE A 20 26.61 -11.31 -4.70
CA PHE A 20 26.42 -9.92 -4.23
C PHE A 20 25.52 -9.07 -5.14
N SER A 21 25.47 -9.36 -6.45
CA SER A 21 24.56 -8.67 -7.37
C SER A 21 23.07 -9.03 -7.16
N GLN A 22 22.77 -10.05 -6.35
CA GLN A 22 21.41 -10.46 -6.01
C GLN A 22 20.90 -9.84 -4.70
N GLU A 23 21.55 -8.79 -4.18
CA GLU A 23 20.89 -7.91 -3.21
C GLU A 23 19.68 -7.25 -3.90
N ILE A 24 18.55 -7.95 -3.84
CA ILE A 24 17.24 -7.44 -4.24
C ILE A 24 17.09 -6.15 -3.46
N LYS A 25 17.12 -5.00 -4.16
CA LYS A 25 16.74 -3.71 -3.58
C LYS A 25 15.45 -3.96 -2.81
N LYS A 26 15.53 -3.90 -1.48
CA LYS A 26 14.42 -4.19 -0.59
C LYS A 26 13.31 -3.27 -1.04
N GLN A 27 12.25 -3.84 -1.64
CA GLN A 27 11.17 -3.06 -2.21
C GLN A 27 10.69 -2.12 -1.11
N GLU A 28 10.81 -0.81 -1.33
CA GLU A 28 10.44 0.16 -0.32
C GLU A 28 8.96 -0.02 -0.01
N SER A 29 8.68 -0.31 1.26
CA SER A 29 7.32 -0.47 1.75
C SER A 29 6.96 0.68 2.65
N THR A 30 5.72 1.14 2.54
CA THR A 30 5.17 2.22 3.34
C THR A 30 4.15 1.64 4.29
N THR A 31 4.36 1.79 5.60
CA THR A 31 3.31 1.50 6.59
C THR A 31 2.57 2.79 6.89
N VAL A 32 1.26 2.79 6.67
CA VAL A 32 0.37 3.92 6.91
C VAL A 32 -0.45 3.62 8.15
N PHE A 33 -0.26 4.42 9.19
CA PHE A 33 -1.10 4.38 10.37
C PHE A 33 -2.40 5.15 10.11
N ILE A 34 -3.54 4.49 10.31
CA ILE A 34 -4.87 5.07 10.12
C ILE A 34 -5.67 5.00 11.43
N ASP A 35 -6.41 6.06 11.71
CA ASP A 35 -7.55 6.03 12.63
C ASP A 35 -8.82 5.79 11.80
N LEU A 36 -9.54 4.70 12.07
CA LEU A 36 -10.77 4.35 11.35
C LEU A 36 -11.90 5.39 11.52
N LYS A 37 -11.73 6.37 12.41
CA LYS A 37 -12.65 7.50 12.59
C LYS A 37 -12.23 8.76 11.83
N ASP A 38 -11.12 8.74 11.11
CA ASP A 38 -10.62 9.89 10.37
C ASP A 38 -11.58 10.28 9.23
N LYS A 39 -11.86 11.57 9.08
CA LYS A 39 -12.76 12.13 8.05
C LYS A 39 -12.29 11.87 6.61
N SER A 40 -11.00 11.57 6.42
CA SER A 40 -10.42 11.23 5.13
C SER A 40 -10.68 9.78 4.74
N ILE A 41 -11.23 8.95 5.62
CA ILE A 41 -11.72 7.61 5.30
C ILE A 41 -13.14 7.72 4.76
N ALA A 42 -13.31 7.33 3.50
CA ALA A 42 -14.62 7.28 2.86
C ALA A 42 -15.44 6.08 3.37
N SER A 43 -14.80 4.92 3.47
CA SER A 43 -15.36 3.72 4.07
C SER A 43 -14.27 2.68 4.30
N TYR A 44 -14.58 1.68 5.11
CA TYR A 44 -13.76 0.49 5.23
C TYR A 44 -14.67 -0.73 5.45
N SER A 45 -14.16 -1.90 5.08
CA SER A 45 -14.84 -3.17 5.32
C SER A 45 -13.80 -4.21 5.72
N ILE A 46 -14.07 -4.96 6.79
CA ILE A 46 -13.25 -6.08 7.24
C ILE A 46 -14.19 -7.27 7.41
N ASN A 47 -13.86 -8.41 6.79
CA ASN A 47 -14.71 -9.59 6.91
C ASN A 47 -14.66 -10.17 8.32
N LYS A 48 -15.69 -10.96 8.69
CA LYS A 48 -15.78 -11.58 10.03
C LYS A 48 -14.58 -12.46 10.39
N ALA A 49 -13.98 -13.13 9.39
CA ALA A 49 -12.82 -13.98 9.58
C ALA A 49 -11.50 -13.19 9.74
N VAL A 50 -11.52 -11.86 9.55
CA VAL A 50 -10.34 -10.98 9.63
C VAL A 50 -9.22 -11.45 8.69
N THR A 51 -9.60 -11.83 7.47
CA THR A 51 -8.68 -12.28 6.40
C THR A 51 -8.79 -11.46 5.14
N LYS A 52 -9.80 -10.57 5.06
CA LYS A 52 -10.03 -9.67 3.94
C LYS A 52 -10.41 -8.30 4.48
N ALA A 53 -9.79 -7.27 3.93
CA ALA A 53 -10.10 -5.90 4.22
C ALA A 53 -10.11 -5.03 2.96
N GLN A 54 -10.91 -3.98 2.98
CA GLN A 54 -10.92 -2.91 2.01
C GLN A 54 -10.91 -1.58 2.77
N PHE A 55 -10.06 -0.65 2.35
CA PHE A 55 -9.96 0.69 2.90
C PHE A 55 -10.08 1.69 1.76
N ASN A 56 -11.06 2.59 1.85
CA ASN A 56 -11.31 3.64 0.86
C ASN A 56 -10.99 4.99 1.48
N PHE A 57 -10.11 5.76 0.85
CA PHE A 57 -9.66 7.07 1.32
C PHE A 57 -10.05 8.14 0.32
N TYR A 58 -10.53 9.29 0.79
CA TYR A 58 -10.73 10.44 -0.08
C TYR A 58 -9.38 11.05 -0.49
N TYR A 59 -9.25 11.45 -1.77
CA TYR A 59 -8.17 12.33 -2.18
C TYR A 59 -8.21 13.66 -1.41
N LYS A 60 -7.05 14.31 -1.24
CA LYS A 60 -6.95 15.60 -0.54
C LYS A 60 -7.89 16.63 -1.16
N GLY A 61 -8.76 17.24 -0.35
CA GLY A 61 -9.74 18.23 -0.80
C GLY A 61 -11.11 17.66 -1.20
N TYR A 62 -11.31 16.33 -1.18
CA TYR A 62 -12.57 15.67 -1.54
C TYR A 62 -13.28 14.97 -0.38
N GLU A 63 -12.91 15.29 0.86
CA GLU A 63 -13.48 14.70 2.08
C GLU A 63 -14.97 15.05 2.23
N THR A 64 -15.38 16.23 1.76
CA THR A 64 -16.77 16.71 1.88
C THR A 64 -17.60 16.44 0.64
N LYS A 65 -18.91 16.23 0.83
CA LYS A 65 -19.87 16.09 -0.28
C LYS A 65 -19.83 17.30 -1.22
N GLN A 66 -19.80 18.50 -0.66
CA GLN A 66 -19.77 19.74 -1.45
C GLN A 66 -18.55 19.82 -2.38
N ALA A 67 -17.37 19.41 -1.91
CA ALA A 67 -16.17 19.39 -2.75
C ALA A 67 -16.28 18.38 -3.90
N ARG A 68 -16.84 17.19 -3.62
CA ARG A 68 -17.10 16.17 -4.66
C ARG A 68 -18.14 16.64 -5.67
N ASP A 69 -19.24 17.24 -5.21
CA ASP A 69 -20.27 17.81 -6.09
C ASP A 69 -19.69 18.90 -7.01
N LYS A 70 -18.78 19.74 -6.48
CA LYS A 70 -18.06 20.75 -7.26
C LYS A 70 -17.11 20.10 -8.29
N GLY A 71 -16.37 19.07 -7.89
CA GLY A 71 -15.51 18.30 -8.78
C GLY A 71 -16.29 17.66 -9.94
N LEU A 72 -17.43 17.04 -9.62
CA LEU A 72 -18.32 16.40 -10.60
C LEU A 72 -18.91 17.41 -11.58
N LYS A 73 -19.33 18.59 -11.11
CA LYS A 73 -19.79 19.68 -12.00
C LYS A 73 -18.70 20.15 -12.95
N LYS A 74 -17.47 20.34 -12.44
CA LYS A 74 -16.32 20.74 -13.28
C LYS A 74 -16.05 19.69 -14.36
N PHE A 75 -16.10 18.42 -13.99
CA PHE A 75 -15.88 17.30 -14.89
C PHE A 75 -16.94 17.19 -16.00
N ARG A 76 -18.23 17.28 -15.64
CA ARG A 76 -19.34 17.22 -16.62
C ARG A 76 -19.33 18.35 -17.64
N ASN A 77 -18.75 19.49 -17.27
CA ASN A 77 -18.65 20.66 -18.15
C ASN A 77 -17.40 20.60 -19.06
N ASP A 78 -16.56 19.58 -18.94
CA ASP A 78 -15.37 19.37 -19.74
C ASP A 78 -15.65 18.33 -20.86
N PRO A 79 -15.77 18.76 -22.13
CA PRO A 79 -16.13 17.88 -23.23
C PRO A 79 -15.07 16.82 -23.53
N GLU A 80 -13.79 17.04 -23.19
CA GLU A 80 -12.71 16.08 -23.45
C GLU A 80 -12.68 14.92 -22.44
N ASN A 81 -13.25 15.11 -21.25
CA ASN A 81 -13.18 14.16 -20.15
C ASN A 81 -14.50 13.40 -19.90
N SER A 82 -15.58 13.71 -20.61
CA SER A 82 -16.95 13.24 -20.32
C SER A 82 -17.23 11.73 -20.32
N LEU A 83 -16.27 10.87 -20.69
CA LEU A 83 -16.50 9.44 -20.89
C LEU A 83 -16.39 8.58 -19.61
N ASN A 84 -15.71 9.03 -18.55
CA ASN A 84 -15.52 8.24 -17.31
C ASN A 84 -15.97 9.03 -16.08
N GLU A 85 -16.72 8.45 -15.13
CA GLU A 85 -16.99 9.19 -13.88
C GLU A 85 -15.70 9.40 -13.07
N PRO A 86 -15.45 10.62 -12.53
CA PRO A 86 -14.26 10.87 -11.74
C PRO A 86 -14.33 10.11 -10.42
N SER A 87 -13.30 9.32 -10.11
CA SER A 87 -13.13 8.76 -8.77
C SER A 87 -12.53 9.80 -7.82
N PHE A 88 -13.19 10.02 -6.69
CA PHE A 88 -12.68 10.88 -5.61
C PHE A 88 -12.02 10.11 -4.48
N THR A 89 -11.93 8.79 -4.63
CA THR A 89 -11.41 7.88 -3.62
C THR A 89 -10.30 7.00 -4.17
N TYR A 90 -9.40 6.65 -3.27
CA TYR A 90 -8.34 5.67 -3.46
C TYR A 90 -8.64 4.43 -2.62
N THR A 91 -8.52 3.26 -3.23
CA THR A 91 -8.92 2.00 -2.61
C THR A 91 -7.71 1.10 -2.41
N LEU A 92 -7.53 0.64 -1.16
CA LEU A 92 -6.57 -0.41 -0.82
C LEU A 92 -7.32 -1.65 -0.37
N TYR A 93 -7.05 -2.76 -1.05
CA TYR A 93 -7.50 -4.07 -0.64
C TYR A 93 -6.39 -4.76 0.15
N SER A 94 -6.74 -5.56 1.15
CA SER A 94 -5.80 -6.54 1.69
C SER A 94 -5.26 -7.39 0.53
N SER A 95 -3.96 -7.66 0.50
CA SER A 95 -3.28 -8.35 -0.62
C SER A 95 -3.93 -9.69 -0.99
N SER A 96 -4.61 -10.31 -0.04
CA SER A 96 -5.28 -11.59 -0.22
C SER A 96 -6.80 -11.50 -0.40
N CYS A 97 -7.35 -10.32 -0.68
CA CYS A 97 -8.81 -10.11 -0.82
C CYS A 97 -9.42 -11.03 -1.90
N PHE A 98 -8.70 -11.21 -3.01
CA PHE A 98 -9.08 -12.07 -4.14
C PHE A 98 -8.31 -13.39 -4.19
N SER A 99 -7.52 -13.69 -3.16
CA SER A 99 -6.78 -14.95 -3.07
C SER A 99 -7.70 -16.08 -2.60
N SER A 100 -7.48 -17.27 -3.16
CA SER A 100 -8.04 -18.53 -2.64
C SER A 100 -7.48 -18.90 -1.27
N ASN A 101 -6.29 -18.38 -0.92
CA ASN A 101 -5.62 -18.59 0.36
C ASN A 101 -5.45 -17.25 1.10
N PRO A 102 -6.54 -16.70 1.66
CA PRO A 102 -6.49 -15.40 2.30
C PRO A 102 -5.65 -15.43 3.59
N LYS A 103 -4.79 -14.42 3.78
CA LYS A 103 -3.89 -14.32 4.93
C LYS A 103 -4.45 -13.31 5.93
N PRO A 104 -4.50 -13.65 7.24
CA PRO A 104 -4.88 -12.68 8.25
C PRO A 104 -3.82 -11.57 8.38
N PRO A 105 -4.18 -10.38 8.88
CA PRO A 105 -3.22 -9.33 9.17
C PRO A 105 -2.27 -9.75 10.30
N GLU A 106 -1.10 -9.13 10.32
CA GLU A 106 -0.17 -9.27 11.44
C GLU A 106 -0.73 -8.51 12.65
N LYS A 107 -0.72 -9.16 13.82
CA LYS A 107 -1.13 -8.54 15.08
C LYS A 107 0.09 -7.97 15.80
N ILE A 108 0.04 -6.68 16.08
CA ILE A 108 1.13 -5.94 16.72
C ILE A 108 0.67 -5.47 18.11
N TYR A 109 1.50 -5.69 19.14
CA TYR A 109 1.18 -5.33 20.52
C TYR A 109 1.76 -3.98 20.93
N THR A 110 2.80 -3.50 20.23
CA THR A 110 3.47 -2.22 20.50
C THR A 110 3.96 -1.60 19.20
N LEU A 111 3.93 -0.26 19.12
CA LEU A 111 4.48 0.48 18.00
C LEU A 111 5.99 0.73 18.11
N LYS A 112 6.63 0.30 19.22
CA LYS A 112 8.07 0.50 19.42
C LYS A 112 8.86 -0.23 18.33
N GLY A 113 9.62 0.53 17.53
CA GLY A 113 10.43 -0.02 16.42
C GLY A 113 9.65 -0.26 15.12
N VAL A 114 8.37 0.15 15.06
CA VAL A 114 7.59 0.14 13.82
C VAL A 114 7.73 1.50 13.16
N ASP A 115 8.32 1.54 11.97
CA ASP A 115 8.34 2.75 11.13
C ASP A 115 7.00 2.88 10.39
N TYR A 116 6.37 4.05 10.51
CA TYR A 116 5.09 4.35 9.87
C TYR A 116 4.93 5.85 9.60
N ILE A 117 4.11 6.16 8.59
CA ILE A 117 3.63 7.51 8.32
C ILE A 117 2.15 7.63 8.68
N THR A 118 1.65 8.85 8.86
CA THR A 118 0.22 9.11 9.05
C THR A 118 -0.53 9.03 7.72
N LEU A 119 -1.84 8.80 7.77
CA LEU A 119 -2.71 8.92 6.61
C LEU A 119 -2.61 10.29 5.93
N GLU A 120 -2.47 11.37 6.71
CA GLU A 120 -2.27 12.72 6.17
C GLU A 120 -1.00 12.80 5.31
N LYS A 121 0.15 12.36 5.84
CA LYS A 121 1.42 12.35 5.11
C LYS A 121 1.37 11.44 3.88
N PHE A 122 0.65 10.33 3.97
CA PHE A 122 0.42 9.46 2.81
C PHE A 122 -0.38 10.16 1.70
N ARG A 123 -1.39 10.96 2.08
CA ARG A 123 -2.22 11.75 1.14
C ARG A 123 -1.46 12.94 0.54
N GLU A 124 -0.55 13.55 1.28
CA GLU A 124 0.32 14.63 0.77
C GLU A 124 1.22 14.16 -0.37
N ASN A 125 1.65 12.91 -0.33
CA ASN A 125 2.40 12.27 -1.42
C ASN A 125 1.49 11.71 -2.53
N ASN A 126 0.26 12.26 -2.68
CA ASN A 126 -0.75 11.82 -3.64
C ASN A 126 -1.07 10.32 -3.57
N LEU A 127 -0.94 9.70 -2.38
CA LEU A 127 -1.15 8.27 -2.20
C LEU A 127 -0.22 7.40 -3.07
N GLN A 128 0.87 8.00 -3.58
CA GLN A 128 1.93 7.26 -4.26
C GLN A 128 2.73 6.47 -3.24
N SER A 129 3.04 5.22 -3.57
CA SER A 129 3.91 4.35 -2.77
C SER A 129 4.89 3.64 -3.70
N SER A 130 6.14 3.50 -3.27
CA SER A 130 7.22 2.92 -4.07
C SER A 130 7.12 1.40 -4.26
N SER A 131 6.16 0.69 -3.63
CA SER A 131 5.72 -0.64 -4.10
C SER A 131 4.62 -1.32 -3.29
N ARG A 132 4.73 -1.29 -1.95
CA ARG A 132 3.82 -2.02 -1.05
C ARG A 132 3.35 -1.10 0.05
N VAL A 133 2.04 -1.01 0.20
CA VAL A 133 1.41 -0.28 1.30
C VAL A 133 0.96 -1.28 2.35
N TYR A 134 1.23 -0.95 3.61
CA TYR A 134 0.65 -1.64 4.75
C TYR A 134 -0.30 -0.69 5.47
N ILE A 135 -1.50 -1.16 5.82
CA ILE A 135 -2.43 -0.41 6.66
C ILE A 135 -2.32 -0.88 8.10
N LEU A 136 -1.94 0.03 8.99
CA LEU A 136 -1.84 -0.21 10.42
C LEU A 136 -2.98 0.53 11.14
N HIS A 137 -3.83 -0.18 11.87
CA HIS A 137 -4.89 0.47 12.65
C HIS A 137 -5.01 -0.14 14.05
N LYS A 138 -5.45 0.69 15.00
CA LYS A 138 -5.61 0.29 16.41
C LYS A 138 -6.96 -0.38 16.65
N LEU A 139 -6.98 -1.40 17.49
CA LEU A 139 -8.17 -2.08 18.01
C LEU A 139 -8.57 -1.50 19.38
N LYS A 140 -9.83 -1.75 19.77
CA LYS A 140 -10.38 -1.28 21.06
C LYS A 140 -9.59 -1.77 22.28
N ASN A 141 -8.97 -2.94 22.18
CA ASN A 141 -8.16 -3.54 23.25
C ASN A 141 -6.71 -3.01 23.30
N GLY A 142 -6.37 -1.99 22.50
CA GLY A 142 -5.03 -1.40 22.48
C GLY A 142 -4.02 -2.07 21.54
N THR A 143 -4.32 -3.24 21.00
CA THR A 143 -3.48 -3.91 19.98
C THR A 143 -3.72 -3.34 18.58
N TYR A 144 -2.87 -3.69 17.62
CA TYR A 144 -2.92 -3.17 16.25
C TYR A 144 -3.00 -4.31 15.25
N LEU A 145 -3.65 -4.07 14.11
CA LEU A 145 -3.62 -4.95 12.95
C LEU A 145 -2.87 -4.27 11.81
N LYS A 146 -1.89 -4.97 11.25
CA LYS A 146 -1.13 -4.56 10.08
C LYS A 146 -1.53 -5.41 8.88
N TRP A 147 -2.20 -4.78 7.95
CA TRP A 147 -2.66 -5.39 6.70
C TRP A 147 -1.63 -5.15 5.62
N GLU A 148 -1.16 -6.20 4.97
CA GLU A 148 -0.52 -6.05 3.66
C GLU A 148 -1.61 -5.69 2.65
N THR A 149 -1.38 -4.65 1.84
CA THR A 149 -2.38 -4.17 0.88
C THR A 149 -1.83 -4.07 -0.54
N SER A 150 -2.74 -4.16 -1.49
CA SER A 150 -2.50 -3.97 -2.91
C SER A 150 -3.56 -3.02 -3.46
N MET A 151 -3.12 -2.10 -4.33
CA MET A 151 -4.03 -1.40 -5.21
C MET A 151 -4.47 -2.36 -6.32
N ILE A 152 -5.74 -2.31 -6.68
CA ILE A 152 -6.23 -2.96 -7.89
C ILE A 152 -6.78 -1.83 -8.74
N ASP A 153 -6.06 -1.52 -9.81
CA ASP A 153 -6.57 -0.67 -10.88
C ASP A 153 -7.49 -1.53 -11.75
N PHE A 154 -8.78 -1.26 -11.66
CA PHE A 154 -9.75 -1.71 -12.65
C PHE A 154 -9.65 -0.73 -13.83
N ASN A 155 -8.69 -0.95 -14.72
CA ASN A 155 -8.65 -0.30 -16.04
C ASN A 155 -9.78 -0.81 -16.92
#